data_AF-A0A434RLS4-F1
#
_entry.id   AF-A0A434RLS4-F1
#
_cell.length_a   1.000
_cell.length_b   1.000
_cell.length_c   1.000
_cell.angle_alpha   90.00
_cell.angle_beta   90.00
_cell.angle_gamma   90.00
#
_symmetry.space_group_name_H-M   'P 1'
#
loop_
_entity.id
_entity.type
_entity.pdbx_description
1 polymer ?
#
loop_
_entity_poly.entity_id
_entity_poly.type
_entity_poly.pdbx_seq_one_letter_code
_entity_poly.pdbx_strand_id
1 'polypeptide(L)'
;ELRSVIEGAVVLLRSRFAGRLDALAITLPPATLKVMGNRLRLEQVLINLFQNALEALEGRDGARVQVSAAETADGVALIVSDNGPGIPPAILKSLFTPFNTSKEKGLGLGLVISKDIVADYGGRIEVTSSGTGTRFTIHLSKAGPR
;
A
#
# COMPACT_ATOMS: atom_id res chain seq x y z
N GLU A 1 -4.33 -14.35 -7.30
CA GLU A 1 -5.62 -13.69 -6.97
C GLU A 1 -5.31 -12.51 -6.09
N LEU A 2 -5.93 -11.36 -6.34
CA LEU A 2 -5.60 -10.14 -5.59
C LEU A 2 -6.04 -10.25 -4.12
N ARG A 3 -7.17 -10.91 -3.85
CA ARG A 3 -7.64 -11.19 -2.49
C ARG A 3 -6.56 -11.90 -1.66
N SER A 4 -5.97 -12.98 -2.17
CA SER A 4 -4.98 -13.77 -1.42
C SER A 4 -3.68 -13.00 -1.12
N VAL A 5 -3.32 -12.06 -1.99
CA VAL A 5 -2.18 -11.15 -1.77
C VAL A 5 -2.48 -10.21 -0.61
N ILE A 6 -3.68 -9.62 -0.57
CA ILE A 6 -4.11 -8.74 0.53
C ILE A 6 -4.15 -9.53 1.85
N GLU A 7 -4.76 -10.71 1.85
CA GLU A 7 -4.85 -11.57 3.03
C GLU A 7 -3.46 -11.98 3.55
N GLY A 8 -2.54 -12.39 2.67
CA GLY A 8 -1.17 -12.75 3.04
C GLY A 8 -0.42 -11.58 3.70
N ALA A 9 -0.49 -10.39 3.10
CA ALA A 9 0.13 -9.19 3.66
C ALA A 9 -0.46 -8.84 5.05
N VAL A 10 -1.77 -8.98 5.21
CA VAL A 10 -2.47 -8.70 6.47
C VAL A 10 -2.03 -9.67 7.57
N VAL A 11 -1.99 -10.97 7.29
CA VAL A 11 -1.54 -11.99 8.26
C VAL A 11 -0.13 -11.69 8.77
N LEU A 12 0.79 -11.34 7.86
CA LEU A 12 2.16 -10.99 8.21
C LEU A 12 2.23 -9.71 9.07
N LEU A 13 1.37 -8.72 8.80
CA LEU A 13 1.26 -7.55 9.66
C LEU A 13 0.66 -7.87 11.03
N ARG A 14 -0.32 -8.77 11.10
CA ARG A 14 -0.94 -9.14 12.38
C ARG A 14 0.09 -9.71 13.36
N SER A 15 0.99 -10.55 12.85
CA SER A 15 2.11 -11.11 13.60
C SER A 15 3.05 -10.02 14.14
N ARG A 16 3.32 -8.98 13.34
CA ARG A 16 4.26 -7.90 13.67
C ARG A 16 3.67 -6.80 14.57
N PHE A 17 2.36 -6.60 14.54
CA PHE A 17 1.67 -5.50 15.23
C PHE A 17 0.54 -6.00 16.13
N ALA A 18 0.86 -6.90 17.08
CA ALA A 18 -0.07 -7.61 17.97
C ALA A 18 -1.01 -6.74 18.85
N GLY A 19 -1.11 -5.42 18.63
CA GLY A 19 -2.06 -4.51 19.27
C GLY A 19 -2.47 -3.28 18.45
N ARG A 20 -2.11 -3.16 17.16
CA ARG A 20 -2.47 -1.99 16.30
C ARG A 20 -3.45 -2.31 15.17
N LEU A 21 -4.11 -3.47 15.23
CA LEU A 21 -4.95 -3.97 14.13
C LEU A 21 -6.37 -3.41 14.11
N ASP A 22 -6.85 -2.84 15.22
CA ASP A 22 -8.18 -2.24 15.29
C ASP A 22 -8.33 -1.05 14.32
N ALA A 23 -7.20 -0.47 13.92
CA ALA A 23 -7.15 0.57 12.91
C ALA A 23 -7.33 0.04 11.47
N LEU A 24 -7.18 -1.25 11.20
CA LEU A 24 -7.14 -1.77 9.84
C LEU A 24 -8.54 -2.20 9.36
N ALA A 25 -9.16 -1.39 8.50
CA ALA A 25 -10.41 -1.68 7.82
C ALA A 25 -10.13 -2.22 6.40
N ILE A 26 -10.53 -3.46 6.11
CA ILE A 26 -10.20 -4.11 4.85
C ILE A 26 -11.46 -4.41 4.07
N THR A 27 -11.55 -3.85 2.86
CA THR A 27 -12.55 -4.24 1.87
C THR A 27 -11.89 -5.19 0.87
N LEU A 28 -12.14 -6.48 1.04
CA LEU A 28 -11.57 -7.49 0.14
C LEU A 28 -12.24 -7.42 -1.24
N PRO A 29 -11.47 -7.43 -2.34
CA PRO A 29 -12.05 -7.53 -3.67
C PRO A 29 -12.71 -8.89 -3.91
N PRO A 30 -13.49 -9.03 -5.00
CA PRO A 30 -13.97 -10.32 -5.47
C PRO A 30 -12.82 -11.32 -5.61
N ALA A 31 -13.05 -12.58 -5.21
CA ALA A 31 -12.02 -13.63 -5.29
C ALA A 31 -11.58 -13.92 -6.75
N THR A 32 -12.44 -13.60 -7.71
CA THR A 32 -12.18 -13.73 -9.15
C THR A 32 -11.21 -12.69 -9.70
N LEU A 33 -10.94 -11.60 -8.97
CA LEU A 33 -10.09 -10.52 -9.45
C LEU A 33 -8.61 -10.95 -9.44
N LYS A 34 -8.03 -11.08 -10.64
CA LYS A 34 -6.65 -11.52 -10.84
C LYS A 34 -5.84 -10.43 -11.54
N VAL A 35 -4.62 -10.24 -11.08
CA VAL A 35 -3.66 -9.27 -11.60
C VAL A 35 -2.36 -9.97 -12.00
N MET A 36 -1.65 -9.41 -12.97
CA MET A 36 -0.30 -9.85 -13.31
C MET A 36 0.66 -9.49 -12.18
N GLY A 37 1.47 -10.46 -11.75
CA GLY A 37 2.47 -10.24 -10.71
C GLY A 37 2.91 -11.49 -9.98
N ASN A 38 4.04 -11.40 -9.28
CA ASN A 38 4.43 -12.40 -8.29
C ASN A 38 3.76 -12.08 -6.95
N ARG A 39 3.11 -13.09 -6.37
CA ARG A 39 2.38 -12.98 -5.10
C ARG A 39 3.24 -12.39 -3.98
N LEU A 40 4.43 -12.97 -3.73
CA LEU A 40 5.30 -12.56 -2.62
C LEU A 40 5.82 -11.13 -2.81
N ARG A 41 6.15 -10.74 -4.06
CA ARG A 41 6.58 -9.37 -4.39
C ARG A 41 5.45 -8.36 -4.16
N LEU A 42 4.23 -8.67 -4.56
CA LEU A 42 3.07 -7.80 -4.31
C LEU A 42 2.69 -7.74 -2.82
N GLU A 43 2.83 -8.85 -2.09
CA GLU A 43 2.69 -8.86 -0.62
C GLU A 43 3.71 -7.92 0.03
N GLN A 44 4.96 -7.91 -0.44
CA GLN A 44 6.00 -6.98 0.04
C GLN A 44 5.62 -5.51 -0.20
N VAL A 45 5.06 -5.18 -1.36
CA VAL A 45 4.54 -3.82 -1.66
C VAL A 45 3.48 -3.43 -0.63
N LEU A 46 2.48 -4.29 -0.43
CA LEU A 46 1.40 -4.03 0.53
C LEU A 46 1.90 -3.89 1.96
N ILE A 47 2.81 -4.77 2.39
CA ILE A 47 3.41 -4.70 3.73
C ILE A 47 4.09 -3.36 3.95
N ASN A 48 4.86 -2.88 2.97
CA ASN A 48 5.52 -1.59 3.04
C ASN A 48 4.51 -0.42 3.13
N LEU A 49 3.43 -0.45 2.35
CA LEU A 49 2.40 0.59 2.40
C LEU A 49 1.63 0.57 3.72
N PHE A 50 1.28 -0.61 4.23
CA PHE A 50 0.62 -0.73 5.52
C PHE A 50 1.50 -0.29 6.69
N GLN A 51 2.80 -0.59 6.65
CA GLN A 51 3.75 -0.07 7.65
C GLN A 51 3.80 1.45 7.62
N ASN A 52 3.92 2.06 6.44
CA ASN A 52 3.91 3.51 6.31
C ASN A 52 2.62 4.15 6.86
N ALA A 53 1.47 3.55 6.57
CA ALA A 53 0.18 4.01 7.06
C ALA A 53 0.06 3.86 8.58
N LEU A 54 0.41 2.71 9.15
CA LEU A 54 0.33 2.48 10.60
C LEU A 54 1.30 3.33 11.40
N GLU A 55 2.50 3.61 10.86
CA GLU A 55 3.45 4.54 11.48
C GLU A 55 2.93 5.98 11.47
N ALA A 56 2.28 6.42 10.39
CA ALA A 56 1.67 7.74 10.31
C ALA A 56 0.48 7.93 11.28
N LEU A 57 -0.07 6.84 11.79
CA LEU A 57 -1.21 6.80 12.70
C LEU A 57 -0.80 6.54 14.17
N GLU A 58 0.49 6.46 14.47
CA GLU A 58 0.96 6.19 15.83
C GLU A 58 0.51 7.29 16.81
N GLY A 59 -0.12 6.89 17.92
CA GLY A 59 -0.67 7.82 18.92
C GLY A 59 -1.96 8.53 18.51
N ARG A 60 -2.57 8.18 17.37
CA ARG A 60 -3.82 8.79 16.90
C ARG A 60 -5.06 8.02 17.38
N ASP A 61 -5.98 8.73 18.03
CA ASP A 61 -7.32 8.21 18.33
C ASP A 61 -8.14 8.03 17.05
N GLY A 62 -8.84 6.90 16.93
CA GLY A 62 -9.63 6.57 15.74
C GLY A 62 -8.79 6.37 14.48
N ALA A 63 -7.53 5.93 14.65
CA ALA A 63 -6.66 5.51 13.55
C ALA A 63 -7.40 4.56 12.60
N ARG A 64 -7.29 4.82 11.29
CA ARG A 64 -7.93 4.00 10.26
C ARG A 64 -7.03 3.88 9.04
N VAL A 65 -6.78 2.65 8.62
CA VAL A 65 -6.21 2.29 7.32
C VAL A 65 -7.27 1.51 6.55
N GLN A 66 -7.59 1.97 5.35
CA GLN A 66 -8.53 1.33 4.44
C GLN A 66 -7.79 0.70 3.26
N VAL A 67 -8.19 -0.52 2.92
CA VAL A 67 -7.74 -1.22 1.71
C VAL A 67 -8.95 -1.51 0.84
N SER A 68 -8.88 -1.17 -0.44
CA SER A 68 -9.89 -1.53 -1.42
C SER A 68 -9.24 -1.81 -2.77
N ALA A 69 -9.94 -2.54 -3.64
CA ALA A 69 -9.54 -2.63 -5.04
C ALA A 69 -10.75 -2.47 -5.95
N ALA A 70 -10.53 -1.84 -7.10
CA ALA A 70 -11.54 -1.62 -8.12
C ALA A 70 -10.98 -1.98 -9.49
N GLU A 71 -11.82 -2.56 -10.34
CA GLU A 71 -11.50 -2.69 -11.76
C GLU A 71 -11.51 -1.32 -12.42
N THR A 72 -10.57 -1.10 -13.33
CA THR A 72 -10.49 0.09 -14.18
C THR A 72 -10.56 -0.34 -15.65
N ALA A 73 -10.67 0.64 -16.56
CA ALA A 73 -10.61 0.38 -18.00
C ALA A 73 -9.32 -0.36 -18.39
N ASP A 74 -8.20 0.00 -17.77
CA ASP A 74 -6.86 -0.47 -18.14
C ASP A 74 -6.33 -1.59 -17.22
N GLY A 75 -7.09 -2.01 -16.20
CA GLY A 75 -6.62 -3.02 -15.26
C GLY A 75 -7.35 -3.01 -13.92
N VAL A 76 -6.56 -2.93 -12.84
CA VAL A 76 -7.02 -2.91 -11.46
C VAL A 76 -6.31 -1.81 -10.69
N ALA A 77 -7.07 -1.00 -9.96
CA ALA A 77 -6.56 -0.05 -8.98
C ALA A 77 -6.69 -0.66 -7.59
N LEU A 78 -5.57 -0.97 -6.95
CA LEU A 78 -5.48 -1.36 -5.55
C LEU A 78 -5.13 -0.12 -4.71
N ILE A 79 -5.97 0.22 -3.75
CA ILE A 79 -5.91 1.47 -3.02
C ILE A 79 -5.66 1.18 -1.54
N VAL A 80 -4.63 1.81 -0.98
CA VAL A 80 -4.34 1.84 0.45
C VAL A 80 -4.47 3.29 0.91
N SER A 81 -5.38 3.57 1.83
CA SER A 81 -5.60 4.92 2.36
C SER A 81 -5.54 4.92 3.87
N ASP A 82 -5.04 6.00 4.48
CA ASP A 82 -5.11 6.24 5.91
C ASP A 82 -5.80 7.57 6.21
N ASN A 83 -6.21 7.75 7.46
CA ASN A 83 -6.72 9.02 7.98
C ASN A 83 -5.66 9.79 8.78
N GLY A 84 -4.37 9.65 8.45
CA GLY A 84 -3.26 10.28 9.17
C GLY A 84 -3.13 11.79 8.92
N PRO A 85 -2.01 12.40 9.33
CA PRO A 85 -1.75 13.83 9.11
C PRO A 85 -1.40 14.16 7.64
N GLY A 86 -1.20 13.13 6.81
CA GLY A 86 -0.72 13.26 5.45
C GLY A 86 0.79 13.48 5.32
N ILE A 87 1.24 13.65 4.09
CA ILE A 87 2.64 13.85 3.72
C ILE A 87 2.84 15.33 3.34
N PRO A 88 3.81 16.04 3.95
CA PRO A 88 4.16 17.40 3.57
C PRO A 88 4.49 17.53 2.07
N PRO A 89 4.07 18.60 1.38
CA PRO A 89 4.33 18.79 -0.06
C PRO A 89 5.81 18.72 -0.46
N ALA A 90 6.72 19.13 0.43
CA ALA A 90 8.15 19.06 0.19
C ALA A 90 8.67 17.61 0.10
N ILE A 91 8.10 16.70 0.91
CA ILE A 91 8.46 15.28 0.94
C ILE A 91 7.77 14.53 -0.20
N LEU A 92 6.53 14.89 -0.57
CA LEU A 92 5.80 14.25 -1.68
C LEU A 92 6.59 14.24 -2.99
N LYS A 93 7.31 15.33 -3.30
CA LYS A 93 8.10 15.47 -4.54
C LYS A 93 9.27 14.49 -4.63
N SER A 94 9.78 14.04 -3.49
CA SER A 94 10.93 13.14 -3.37
C SER A 94 10.57 11.80 -2.72
N LEU A 95 9.28 11.49 -2.61
CA LEU A 95 8.80 10.31 -1.89
C LEU A 95 9.32 8.97 -2.48
N PHE A 96 9.61 8.97 -3.78
CA PHE A 96 10.15 7.80 -4.51
C PHE A 96 11.64 7.95 -4.85
N THR A 97 12.38 8.82 -4.14
CA THR A 97 13.84 8.88 -4.28
C THR A 97 14.52 8.06 -3.17
N PRO A 98 15.58 7.28 -3.48
CA PRO A 98 16.30 6.50 -2.48
C PRO A 98 16.81 7.35 -1.32
N PHE A 99 16.85 6.77 -0.11
CA PHE A 99 17.37 7.38 1.12
C PHE A 99 16.66 8.66 1.58
N ASN A 100 15.59 9.06 0.90
CA ASN A 100 14.83 10.25 1.27
C ASN A 100 13.76 9.90 2.31
N THR A 101 14.21 9.71 3.56
CA THR A 101 13.32 9.55 4.70
C THR A 101 13.89 10.26 5.92
N SER A 102 13.01 10.84 6.72
CA SER A 102 13.34 11.41 8.02
C SER A 102 13.18 10.40 9.17
N LYS A 103 12.83 9.14 8.87
CA LYS A 103 12.52 8.12 9.88
C LYS A 103 13.79 7.42 10.34
N GLU A 104 14.12 7.50 11.64
CA GLU A 104 15.29 6.84 12.26
C GLU A 104 15.32 5.30 12.07
N LYS A 105 14.18 4.66 11.77
CA LYS A 105 14.05 3.19 11.68
C LYS A 105 13.93 2.63 10.26
N GLY A 106 13.98 3.45 9.21
CA GLY A 106 13.86 3.00 7.82
C GLY A 106 14.95 3.57 6.93
N LEU A 107 15.52 2.77 6.02
CA LEU A 107 16.50 3.25 5.05
C LEU A 107 15.89 4.14 3.94
N GLY A 108 14.57 4.40 3.97
CA GLY A 108 13.85 5.15 2.94
C GLY A 108 13.71 4.41 1.61
N LEU A 109 14.03 3.12 1.58
CA LEU A 109 14.06 2.32 0.36
C LEU A 109 12.71 1.65 0.03
N GLY A 110 11.81 1.52 1.00
CA GLY A 110 10.61 0.70 0.84
C GLY A 110 9.69 1.14 -0.30
N LEU A 111 9.45 2.45 -0.46
CA LEU A 111 8.62 2.99 -1.54
C LEU A 111 9.31 2.92 -2.91
N VAL A 112 10.64 3.03 -2.96
CA VAL A 112 11.43 2.81 -4.19
C VAL A 112 11.29 1.38 -4.65
N ILE A 113 11.56 0.41 -3.76
CA ILE A 113 11.40 -1.02 -4.05
C ILE A 113 9.96 -1.33 -4.45
N SER A 114 8.98 -0.72 -3.78
CA SER A 114 7.57 -0.90 -4.13
C SER A 114 7.27 -0.44 -5.55
N LYS A 115 7.80 0.73 -5.94
CA LYS A 115 7.65 1.28 -7.28
C LYS A 115 8.31 0.38 -8.33
N ASP A 116 9.51 -0.11 -8.06
CA ASP A 116 10.24 -1.00 -8.98
C ASP A 116 9.49 -2.34 -9.17
N ILE A 117 9.03 -2.96 -8.08
CA ILE A 117 8.22 -4.19 -8.12
C ILE A 117 6.97 -3.99 -8.99
N VAL A 118 6.26 -2.89 -8.79
CA VAL A 118 5.03 -2.61 -9.53
C VAL A 118 5.34 -2.33 -11.01
N ALA A 119 6.43 -1.61 -11.29
CA ALA A 119 6.89 -1.34 -12.65
C ALA A 119 7.33 -2.61 -13.39
N ASP A 120 7.97 -3.57 -12.71
CA ASP A 120 8.33 -4.88 -13.29
C ASP A 120 7.13 -5.64 -13.86
N TYR A 121 5.92 -5.35 -13.36
CA TYR A 121 4.66 -5.93 -13.83
C TYR A 121 3.83 -4.98 -14.70
N GLY A 122 4.45 -3.92 -15.23
CA GLY A 122 3.81 -2.93 -16.11
C GLY A 122 2.83 -2.01 -15.39
N GLY A 123 2.88 -1.98 -14.06
CA GLY A 123 2.04 -1.12 -13.22
C GLY A 123 2.68 0.22 -12.89
N ARG A 124 2.00 1.01 -12.07
CA ARG A 124 2.55 2.23 -11.46
C ARG A 124 1.95 2.48 -10.08
N ILE A 125 2.66 3.25 -9.25
CA ILE A 125 2.16 3.74 -7.96
C ILE A 125 1.95 5.24 -8.05
N GLU A 126 0.76 5.69 -7.66
CA GLU A 126 0.40 7.08 -7.48
C GLU A 126 0.15 7.35 -6.00
N VAL A 127 0.42 8.59 -5.56
CA VAL A 127 0.17 9.03 -4.20
C VAL A 127 -0.61 10.34 -4.23
N THR A 128 -1.63 10.43 -3.40
CA THR A 128 -2.34 11.68 -3.10
C THR A 128 -2.38 11.84 -1.59
N SER A 129 -1.99 13.01 -1.08
CA SER A 129 -2.01 13.25 0.35
C SER A 129 -2.38 14.68 0.68
N SER A 130 -3.07 14.84 1.80
CA SER A 130 -3.51 16.12 2.35
C SER A 130 -3.51 16.04 3.88
N GLY A 131 -3.86 17.13 4.57
CA GLY A 131 -3.95 17.17 6.04
C GLY A 131 -4.95 16.17 6.66
N THR A 132 -5.74 15.47 5.85
CA THR A 132 -6.71 14.45 6.29
C THR A 132 -6.30 13.01 5.98
N GLY A 133 -5.07 12.80 5.47
CA GLY A 133 -4.52 11.46 5.27
C GLY A 133 -3.74 11.28 3.97
N THR A 134 -3.29 10.05 3.74
CA THR A 134 -2.58 9.64 2.53
C THR A 134 -3.32 8.52 1.81
N ARG A 135 -3.31 8.56 0.47
CA ARG A 135 -3.84 7.53 -0.42
C ARG A 135 -2.76 7.12 -1.40
N PHE A 136 -2.36 5.85 -1.35
CA PHE A 136 -1.56 5.20 -2.39
C PHE A 136 -2.48 4.41 -3.31
N THR A 137 -2.33 4.62 -4.61
CA THR A 137 -3.05 3.89 -5.66
C THR A 137 -2.05 3.10 -6.49
N ILE A 138 -2.14 1.78 -6.46
CA ILE A 138 -1.31 0.86 -7.22
C ILE A 138 -2.13 0.40 -8.42
N HIS A 139 -1.69 0.78 -9.62
CA HIS A 139 -2.28 0.35 -10.87
C HIS A 139 -1.58 -0.92 -11.33
N LEU A 140 -2.35 -1.99 -11.55
CA LEU A 140 -1.87 -3.30 -11.98
C LEU A 140 -2.64 -3.76 -13.20
N SER A 141 -1.96 -4.44 -14.12
CA SER A 141 -2.61 -5.08 -15.26
C SER A 141 -3.44 -6.28 -14.80
N LYS A 142 -4.65 -6.45 -15.37
CA LYS A 142 -5.44 -7.67 -15.17
C LYS A 142 -4.66 -8.87 -15.69
N ALA A 143 -4.71 -9.99 -14.96
CA ALA A 143 -4.25 -11.25 -15.51
C ALA A 143 -5.27 -11.71 -16.57
N GLY A 144 -4.79 -12.06 -17.76
CA GLY A 144 -5.64 -12.62 -18.80
C GLY A 144 -6.33 -13.93 -18.33
N PRO A 145 -7.42 -14.33 -18.99
CA PRO A 145 -7.96 -15.68 -18.80
C PRO A 145 -6.86 -16.67 -19.15
N ARG A 146 -6.45 -17.49 -18.18
CA ARG A 146 -5.65 -18.68 -18.46
C ARG A 146 -6.53 -19.74 -19.08
#